data_AF-A0A842XX18-F1
#
_entry.id   AF-A0A842XX18-F1
#
_cell.length_a   1.000
_cell.length_b   1.000
_cell.length_c   1.000
_cell.angle_alpha   90.00
_cell.angle_beta   90.00
_cell.angle_gamma   90.00
#
_symmetry.space_group_name_H-M   'P 1'
#
loop_
_entity.id
_entity.type
_entity.pdbx_description
1 polymer ?
#
loop_
_entity_poly.entity_id
_entity_poly.type
_entity_poly.pdbx_seq_one_letter_code
_entity_poly.pdbx_strand_id
1 'polypeptide(L)'
;MSKNGGKACLYTRLQGMLYLLAFLTFSIGDAITSLWMIEQRGIMNEANPIVRYLILNYGSMAFMNIKIWFGLIVLFIPFLIQTKSNEPVYWMVNGYLVSFIIAGTLASILNIQAAMNRDIFLSPGEVIIIFLISVLVLTEIGERIDRLTPKSWKLP
;
A
#
# COMPACT_ATOMS: atom_id res chain seq x y z
N MET A 1 -6.45 -37.25 4.32
CA MET A 1 -6.43 -35.84 3.85
C MET A 1 -5.82 -34.96 4.93
N SER A 2 -4.62 -34.42 4.68
CA SER A 2 -3.85 -33.69 5.68
C SER A 2 -4.53 -32.38 6.07
N LYS A 3 -4.85 -32.22 7.37
CA LYS A 3 -5.38 -30.96 7.96
C LYS A 3 -4.48 -29.74 7.71
N ASN A 4 -3.25 -29.94 7.24
CA ASN A 4 -2.30 -28.87 6.95
C ASN A 4 -2.49 -28.26 5.54
N GLY A 5 -3.06 -29.00 4.57
CA GLY A 5 -3.21 -28.51 3.19
C GLY A 5 -4.24 -27.38 3.04
N GLY A 6 -5.33 -27.42 3.81
CA GLY A 6 -6.36 -26.37 3.78
C GLY A 6 -5.88 -25.03 4.36
N LYS A 7 -5.02 -25.08 5.39
CA LYS A 7 -4.44 -23.89 6.01
C LYS A 7 -3.44 -23.22 5.06
N ALA A 8 -2.54 -23.99 4.45
CA ALA A 8 -1.60 -23.48 3.44
C ALA A 8 -2.30 -22.66 2.34
N CYS A 9 -3.37 -23.23 1.78
CA CYS A 9 -4.16 -22.58 0.72
C CYS A 9 -4.79 -21.26 1.17
N LEU A 10 -5.31 -21.19 2.40
CA LEU A 10 -5.92 -19.97 2.94
C LEU A 10 -4.89 -18.84 3.13
N TYR A 11 -3.69 -19.16 3.61
CA TYR A 11 -2.63 -18.18 3.86
C TYR A 11 -2.14 -17.55 2.55
N THR A 12 -1.85 -18.38 1.55
CA THR A 12 -1.44 -17.90 0.22
C THR A 12 -2.54 -17.05 -0.43
N ARG A 13 -3.82 -17.44 -0.27
CA ARG A 13 -4.96 -16.66 -0.79
C ARG A 13 -5.10 -15.31 -0.10
N LEU A 14 -5.05 -15.28 1.23
CA LEU A 14 -5.18 -14.04 2.00
C LEU A 14 -4.06 -13.07 1.63
N GLN A 15 -2.82 -13.52 1.66
CA GLN A 15 -1.68 -12.67 1.34
C GLN A 15 -1.71 -12.18 -0.11
N GLY A 16 -2.10 -13.03 -1.06
CA GLY A 16 -2.33 -12.63 -2.45
C GLY A 16 -3.41 -11.56 -2.58
N MET A 17 -4.52 -11.67 -1.83
CA MET A 17 -5.55 -10.63 -1.78
C MET A 17 -5.02 -9.32 -1.18
N LEU A 18 -4.18 -9.39 -0.13
CA LEU A 18 -3.56 -8.20 0.46
C LEU A 18 -2.61 -7.51 -0.51
N TYR A 19 -1.81 -8.26 -1.28
CA TYR A 19 -0.98 -7.70 -2.35
C TYR A 19 -1.82 -6.98 -3.40
N LEU A 20 -2.90 -7.62 -3.86
CA LEU A 20 -3.79 -7.04 -4.84
C LEU A 20 -4.44 -5.75 -4.31
N LEU A 21 -4.97 -5.77 -3.09
CA LEU A 21 -5.61 -4.60 -2.47
C LEU A 21 -4.61 -3.47 -2.23
N ALA A 22 -3.40 -3.78 -1.76
CA ALA A 22 -2.36 -2.78 -1.58
C ALA A 22 -1.98 -2.14 -2.91
N PHE A 23 -1.82 -2.94 -3.97
CA PHE A 23 -1.55 -2.43 -5.32
C PHE A 23 -2.70 -1.56 -5.86
N LEU A 24 -3.94 -2.04 -5.74
CA LEU A 24 -5.11 -1.31 -6.22
C LEU A 24 -5.31 0.02 -5.50
N THR A 25 -5.12 0.06 -4.18
CA THR A 25 -5.37 1.29 -3.39
C THR A 25 -4.18 2.24 -3.44
N PHE A 26 -2.98 1.79 -3.08
CA PHE A 26 -1.79 2.62 -2.98
C PHE A 26 -1.24 3.06 -4.33
N SER A 27 -1.38 2.23 -5.37
CA SER A 27 -0.84 2.55 -6.70
C SER A 27 -1.93 3.11 -7.60
N ILE A 28 -2.87 2.27 -8.01
CA ILE A 28 -3.85 2.64 -9.05
C ILE A 28 -4.86 3.67 -8.53
N GLY A 29 -5.47 3.42 -7.38
CA GLY A 29 -6.49 4.27 -6.79
C GLY A 29 -5.97 5.67 -6.49
N ASP A 30 -4.82 5.76 -5.82
CA ASP A 30 -4.17 7.03 -5.54
C ASP A 30 -3.69 7.75 -6.82
N ALA A 31 -3.26 7.03 -7.87
CA ALA A 31 -2.92 7.66 -9.14
C ALA A 31 -4.14 8.25 -9.86
N ILE A 32 -5.22 7.46 -9.98
CA ILE A 32 -6.44 7.87 -10.67
C ILE A 32 -7.10 9.03 -9.92
N THR A 33 -7.22 8.94 -8.60
CA THR A 33 -7.88 9.99 -7.81
C THR A 33 -7.07 11.28 -7.79
N SER A 34 -5.73 11.22 -7.75
CA SER A 34 -4.86 12.40 -7.87
C SER A 34 -5.01 13.06 -9.25
N LEU A 35 -5.03 12.28 -10.33
CA LEU A 35 -5.28 12.81 -11.67
C LEU A 35 -6.67 13.46 -11.79
N TRP A 36 -7.68 12.81 -11.24
CA TRP A 36 -9.04 13.36 -11.22
C TRP A 36 -9.10 14.68 -10.43
N MET A 37 -8.48 14.75 -9.26
CA MET A 37 -8.36 15.99 -8.49
C MET A 37 -7.70 17.11 -9.31
N ILE A 38 -6.61 16.80 -10.01
CA ILE A 38 -5.89 17.75 -10.86
C ILE A 38 -6.75 18.21 -12.04
N GLU A 39 -7.55 17.32 -12.63
CA GLU A 39 -8.50 17.68 -13.68
C GLU A 39 -9.57 18.65 -13.16
N GLN A 40 -10.10 18.42 -11.95
CA GLN A 40 -11.15 19.26 -11.37
C GLN A 40 -10.64 20.60 -10.83
N ARG A 41 -9.43 20.64 -10.26
CA ARG A 41 -8.91 21.81 -9.53
C ARG A 41 -7.74 22.49 -10.22
N GLY A 42 -7.21 21.90 -11.27
CA GLY A 42 -5.97 22.34 -11.87
C GLY A 42 -4.74 21.91 -11.05
N ILE A 43 -3.64 21.77 -11.76
CA ILE A 43 -2.36 21.26 -11.23
C ILE A 43 -1.72 22.15 -10.16
N MET A 44 -2.10 23.43 -10.08
CA MET A 44 -1.57 24.34 -9.07
C MET A 44 -2.08 24.03 -7.66
N ASN A 45 -3.19 23.30 -7.55
CA ASN A 45 -3.76 22.84 -6.29
C ASN A 45 -3.20 21.48 -5.82
N GLU A 46 -2.29 20.87 -6.58
CA GLU A 46 -1.57 19.67 -6.14
C GLU A 46 -0.55 20.04 -5.06
N ALA A 47 -0.69 19.46 -3.87
CA ALA A 47 0.17 19.73 -2.72
C ALA A 47 1.58 19.14 -2.91
N ASN A 48 1.71 18.08 -3.70
CA ASN A 48 2.99 17.42 -3.90
C ASN A 48 3.80 18.08 -5.05
N PRO A 49 4.93 18.77 -4.75
CA PRO A 49 5.71 19.46 -5.77
C PRO A 49 6.34 18.51 -6.80
N ILE A 50 6.62 17.25 -6.43
CA ILE A 50 7.17 16.25 -7.33
C ILE A 50 6.10 15.82 -8.35
N VAL A 51 4.87 15.59 -7.89
CA VAL A 51 3.74 15.24 -8.78
C VAL A 51 3.48 16.38 -9.75
N ARG A 52 3.44 17.62 -9.25
CA ARG A 52 3.31 18.82 -10.09
C ARG A 52 4.42 18.90 -11.14
N TYR A 53 5.68 18.70 -10.76
CA TYR A 53 6.80 18.70 -11.69
C TYR A 53 6.67 17.61 -12.76
N LEU A 54 6.31 16.38 -12.36
CA LEU A 54 6.15 15.26 -13.27
C LEU A 54 5.08 15.53 -14.33
N ILE A 55 3.91 16.00 -13.91
CA ILE A 55 2.80 16.21 -14.85
C ILE A 55 3.07 17.41 -15.77
N LEU A 56 3.67 18.50 -15.27
CA LEU A 56 3.99 19.66 -16.11
C LEU A 56 5.04 19.36 -17.19
N ASN A 57 6.03 18.51 -16.89
CA ASN A 57 7.14 18.23 -17.81
C ASN A 57 6.95 16.97 -18.66
N TYR A 58 6.24 15.96 -18.15
CA TYR A 58 6.12 14.65 -18.78
C TYR A 58 4.67 14.21 -19.02
N GLY A 59 3.68 14.98 -18.54
CA GLY A 59 2.25 14.70 -18.72
C GLY A 59 1.65 13.73 -17.69
N SER A 60 0.32 13.65 -17.69
CA SER A 60 -0.47 12.81 -16.76
C SER A 60 -0.20 11.32 -16.92
N MET A 61 0.01 10.86 -18.16
CA MET A 61 0.29 9.44 -18.45
C MET A 61 1.65 9.01 -17.87
N ALA A 62 2.68 9.86 -17.96
CA ALA A 62 3.99 9.58 -17.37
C ALA A 62 3.91 9.51 -15.85
N PHE A 63 3.16 10.42 -15.21
CA PHE A 63 2.89 10.38 -13.78
C PHE A 63 2.21 9.06 -13.37
N MET A 64 1.15 8.65 -14.08
CA MET A 64 0.44 7.40 -13.79
C MET A 64 1.38 6.19 -13.90
N ASN A 65 2.18 6.13 -14.97
CA ASN A 65 3.15 5.05 -15.17
C ASN A 65 4.19 5.00 -14.05
N ILE A 66 4.79 6.15 -13.69
CA ILE A 66 5.79 6.23 -12.61
C ILE A 66 5.19 5.76 -11.30
N LYS A 67 3.95 6.17 -10.98
CA LYS A 67 3.28 5.81 -9.73
C LYS A 67 2.96 4.32 -9.65
N ILE A 68 2.49 3.72 -10.76
CA ILE A 68 2.26 2.28 -10.86
C ILE A 68 3.57 1.50 -10.71
N TRP A 69 4.63 1.90 -11.41
CA TRP A 69 5.94 1.24 -11.31
C TRP A 69 6.55 1.34 -9.92
N PHE A 70 6.48 2.53 -9.31
CA PHE A 70 6.93 2.73 -7.94
C PHE A 70 6.16 1.83 -6.96
N GLY A 71 4.82 1.78 -7.09
CA GLY A 71 3.99 0.89 -6.31
C GLY A 71 4.37 -0.60 -6.46
N LEU A 72 4.61 -1.06 -7.69
CA LEU A 72 5.09 -2.43 -7.95
C LEU A 72 6.43 -2.71 -7.28
N ILE A 73 7.40 -1.79 -7.40
CA ILE A 73 8.73 -1.95 -6.80
C ILE A 73 8.63 -2.03 -5.29
N VAL A 74 7.88 -1.12 -4.67
CA VAL A 74 7.73 -1.07 -3.21
C VAL A 74 7.02 -2.31 -2.69
N LEU A 75 5.96 -2.76 -3.36
CA LEU A 75 5.27 -4.00 -3.00
C LEU A 75 6.10 -5.25 -3.33
N PHE A 76 7.11 -5.18 -4.19
CA PHE A 76 8.00 -6.32 -4.45
C PHE A 76 8.99 -6.57 -3.30
N ILE A 77 9.31 -5.56 -2.49
CA ILE A 77 10.21 -5.69 -1.33
C ILE A 77 9.76 -6.79 -0.36
N PRO A 78 8.52 -6.79 0.17
CA PRO A 78 8.08 -7.85 1.09
C PRO A 78 8.10 -9.25 0.46
N PHE A 79 7.92 -9.38 -0.86
CA PHE A 79 8.05 -10.65 -1.56
C PHE A 79 9.50 -11.16 -1.52
N LEU A 80 10.49 -10.28 -1.71
CA LEU A 80 11.90 -10.63 -1.57
C LEU A 80 12.26 -11.01 -0.12
N ILE A 81 11.69 -10.30 0.86
CA ILE A 81 11.88 -10.63 2.29
C ILE A 81 11.35 -12.04 2.57
N GLN A 82 10.15 -12.36 2.09
CA GLN A 82 9.54 -13.67 2.29
C GLN A 82 10.30 -14.82 1.63
N THR A 83 10.88 -14.60 0.45
CA THR A 83 11.62 -15.63 -0.27
C THR A 83 13.04 -15.84 0.25
N LYS A 84 13.66 -14.83 0.88
CA LYS A 84 15.04 -14.90 1.39
C LYS A 84 15.13 -15.14 2.90
N SER A 85 14.05 -14.98 3.64
CA SER A 85 14.05 -15.15 5.09
C SER A 85 14.13 -16.61 5.50
N ASN A 86 15.01 -16.92 6.47
CA ASN A 86 15.04 -18.22 7.14
C ASN A 86 14.01 -18.34 8.29
N GLU A 87 13.40 -17.21 8.65
CA GLU A 87 12.41 -17.06 9.71
C GLU A 87 11.00 -16.84 9.13
N PRO A 88 9.92 -17.26 9.84
CA PRO A 88 8.57 -16.95 9.43
C PRO A 88 8.37 -15.42 9.42
N VAL A 89 7.88 -14.88 8.30
CA VAL A 89 7.65 -13.43 8.10
C VAL A 89 6.26 -13.15 7.55
N TYR A 90 5.35 -14.12 7.64
CA TYR A 90 4.04 -14.06 7.00
C TYR A 90 3.17 -12.92 7.58
N TRP A 91 3.08 -12.85 8.90
CA TRP A 91 2.27 -11.83 9.57
C TRP A 91 2.93 -10.46 9.51
N MET A 92 4.26 -10.39 9.56
CA MET A 92 5.02 -9.16 9.33
C MET A 92 4.73 -8.59 7.94
N VAL A 93 4.78 -9.42 6.89
CA VAL A 93 4.45 -9.01 5.52
C VAL A 93 2.99 -8.58 5.41
N ASN A 94 2.05 -9.30 6.03
CA ASN A 94 0.65 -8.89 6.02
C ASN A 94 0.43 -7.54 6.70
N GLY A 95 1.10 -7.29 7.83
CA GLY A 95 1.08 -5.99 8.51
C GLY A 95 1.61 -4.86 7.61
N TYR A 96 2.71 -5.12 6.90
CA TYR A 96 3.22 -4.23 5.87
C TYR A 96 2.16 -3.95 4.79
N LEU A 97 1.57 -4.98 4.17
CA LEU A 97 0.57 -4.79 3.11
C LEU A 97 -0.67 -4.03 3.59
N VAL A 98 -1.15 -4.30 4.81
CA VAL A 98 -2.29 -3.59 5.40
C VAL A 98 -1.98 -2.10 5.58
N SER A 99 -0.76 -1.74 5.99
CA SER A 99 -0.38 -0.33 6.11
C SER A 99 -0.46 0.43 4.78
N PHE A 100 -0.12 -0.22 3.67
CA PHE A 100 -0.26 0.33 2.31
C PHE A 100 -1.72 0.48 1.89
N ILE A 101 -2.58 -0.48 2.25
CA ILE A 101 -4.02 -0.39 2.00
C ILE A 101 -4.61 0.81 2.73
N ILE A 102 -4.26 1.00 4.01
CA ILE A 102 -4.71 2.13 4.82
C ILE A 102 -4.26 3.45 4.18
N ALA A 103 -2.96 3.59 3.88
CA ALA A 103 -2.41 4.80 3.30
C ALA A 103 -3.01 5.12 1.93
N GLY A 104 -3.09 4.13 1.03
CA GLY A 104 -3.68 4.29 -0.30
C GLY A 104 -5.15 4.66 -0.27
N THR A 105 -5.91 4.09 0.67
CA THR A 105 -7.33 4.43 0.87
C THR A 105 -7.47 5.86 1.38
N LEU A 106 -6.69 6.26 2.38
CA LEU A 106 -6.72 7.62 2.91
C LEU A 106 -6.33 8.65 1.86
N ALA A 107 -5.24 8.41 1.11
CA ALA A 107 -4.81 9.27 0.02
C ALA A 107 -5.90 9.41 -1.06
N SER A 108 -6.54 8.30 -1.44
CA SER A 108 -7.65 8.32 -2.39
C SER A 108 -8.84 9.14 -1.89
N ILE A 109 -9.20 9.00 -0.61
CA ILE A 109 -10.29 9.80 0.00
C ILE A 109 -9.92 11.29 0.01
N LEU A 110 -8.69 11.64 0.35
CA LEU A 110 -8.22 13.03 0.33
C LEU A 110 -8.29 13.65 -1.06
N ASN A 111 -7.78 12.95 -2.07
CA ASN A 111 -7.86 13.38 -3.46
C ASN A 111 -9.32 13.59 -3.88
N ILE A 112 -10.22 12.67 -3.48
CA ILE A 112 -11.65 12.78 -3.80
C ILE A 112 -12.29 13.98 -3.13
N GLN A 113 -12.03 14.21 -1.84
CA GLN A 113 -12.58 15.36 -1.13
C GLN A 113 -12.08 16.68 -1.71
N ALA A 114 -10.77 16.76 -2.02
CA ALA A 114 -10.17 17.93 -2.65
C ALA A 114 -10.79 18.20 -4.03
N ALA A 115 -11.00 17.16 -4.84
CA ALA A 115 -11.69 17.26 -6.12
C ALA A 115 -13.12 17.82 -5.97
N MET A 116 -13.86 17.33 -4.97
CA MET A 116 -15.25 17.71 -4.71
C MET A 116 -15.43 19.03 -3.93
N ASN A 117 -14.35 19.74 -3.58
CA ASN A 117 -14.41 20.93 -2.71
C ASN A 117 -15.09 20.68 -1.36
N ARG A 118 -14.86 19.49 -0.80
CA ARG A 118 -15.29 19.14 0.56
C ARG A 118 -14.19 19.45 1.54
N ASP A 119 -14.58 19.67 2.79
CA ASP A 119 -13.63 19.84 3.89
C ASP A 119 -12.75 18.61 4.00
N ILE A 120 -11.45 18.87 4.05
CA ILE A 120 -10.41 17.86 4.13
C ILE A 120 -10.31 17.41 5.59
N PHE A 121 -10.69 16.17 5.87
CA PHE A 121 -10.72 15.65 7.25
C PHE A 121 -9.32 15.36 7.84
N LEU A 122 -8.33 15.11 6.97
CA LEU A 122 -6.93 14.92 7.33
C LEU A 122 -6.06 15.67 6.33
N SER A 123 -5.09 16.43 6.82
CA SER A 123 -4.05 16.97 5.96
C SER A 123 -3.21 15.86 5.32
N PRO A 124 -2.63 16.09 4.13
CA PRO A 124 -1.72 15.12 3.50
C PRO A 124 -0.55 14.72 4.42
N GLY A 125 -0.06 15.64 5.25
CA GLY A 125 0.98 15.36 6.23
C GLY A 125 0.55 14.37 7.30
N GLU A 126 -0.68 14.49 7.81
CA GLU A 126 -1.23 13.54 8.78
C GLU A 126 -1.39 12.14 8.17
N VAL A 127 -1.79 12.03 6.90
CA VAL A 127 -1.85 10.72 6.23
C VAL A 127 -0.47 10.06 6.10
N ILE A 128 0.58 10.84 5.82
CA ILE A 128 1.96 10.32 5.82
C ILE A 128 2.36 9.83 7.23
N ILE A 129 2.04 10.58 8.28
CA ILE A 129 2.33 10.18 9.66
C ILE A 129 1.58 8.89 10.01
N ILE A 130 0.29 8.80 9.67
CA ILE A 130 -0.53 7.60 9.88
C ILE A 130 0.08 6.41 9.14
N PHE A 131 0.54 6.60 7.90
CA PHE A 131 1.21 5.55 7.13
C PHE A 131 2.48 5.05 7.84
N LEU A 132 3.38 5.96 8.23
CA LEU A 132 4.63 5.59 8.90
C LEU A 132 4.38 4.86 10.22
N ILE A 133 3.44 5.35 11.03
CA ILE A 133 3.03 4.69 12.28
C ILE A 133 2.42 3.31 11.98
N SER A 134 1.56 3.22 10.96
CA SER A 134 0.90 1.96 10.58
C SER A 134 1.91 0.92 10.12
N VAL A 135 2.91 1.30 9.32
CA VAL A 135 4.00 0.41 8.92
C VAL A 135 4.68 -0.13 10.17
N LEU A 136 5.20 0.74 11.05
CA LEU A 136 5.97 0.34 12.24
C LEU A 136 5.16 -0.57 13.18
N VAL A 137 3.94 -0.15 13.53
CA VAL A 137 3.10 -0.87 14.49
C VAL A 137 2.64 -2.21 13.93
N LEU A 138 2.15 -2.24 12.68
CA LEU A 138 1.62 -3.47 12.10
C LEU A 138 2.72 -4.48 11.77
N THR A 139 3.90 -4.04 11.32
CA THR A 139 5.02 -4.95 11.11
C THR A 139 5.54 -5.52 12.42
N GLU A 140 5.66 -4.71 13.48
CA GLU A 140 6.09 -5.17 14.81
C GLU A 140 5.09 -6.17 15.42
N ILE A 141 3.79 -5.89 15.32
CA ILE A 141 2.74 -6.85 15.72
C ILE A 141 2.87 -8.14 14.92
N GLY A 142 3.03 -8.03 13.60
CA GLY A 142 3.19 -9.17 12.70
C GLY A 142 4.40 -10.03 13.07
N GLU A 143 5.55 -9.41 13.30
CA GLU A 143 6.78 -10.10 13.70
C GLU A 143 6.60 -10.85 15.03
N ARG A 144 5.93 -10.24 16.02
CA ARG A 144 5.63 -10.91 17.29
C ARG A 144 4.75 -12.14 17.09
N ILE A 145 3.74 -12.06 16.22
CA ILE A 145 2.87 -13.20 15.90
C ILE A 145 3.67 -14.28 15.18
N ASP A 146 4.54 -13.91 14.24
CA ASP A 146 5.39 -14.84 13.52
C ASP A 146 6.33 -15.61 14.47
N ARG A 147 6.94 -14.92 15.46
CA ARG A 147 7.79 -15.56 16.48
C ARG A 147 7.03 -16.52 17.40
N LEU A 148 5.77 -16.23 17.71
CA LEU A 148 4.90 -17.09 18.52
C LEU A 148 4.32 -18.26 17.72
N THR A 149 4.37 -18.21 16.39
CA THR A 149 3.82 -19.24 15.52
C THR A 149 4.79 -20.44 15.46
N PRO A 150 4.37 -21.66 15.85
CA PRO A 150 5.26 -22.82 15.89
C PRO A 150 5.88 -23.16 14.53
N LYS A 151 7.16 -23.55 14.51
CA LYS A 151 7.87 -23.98 13.29
C LYS A 151 7.20 -25.15 12.53
N SER A 152 6.31 -25.91 13.16
CA SER A 152 5.51 -26.96 12.51
C SER A 152 4.42 -26.43 11.57
N TRP A 153 4.18 -25.12 11.58
CA TRP A 153 3.32 -24.39 10.65
C TRP A 153 4.09 -23.72 9.51
N LYS A 154 5.37 -24.08 9.30
CA LYS A 154 6.11 -23.70 8.10
C LYS A 154 5.34 -24.15 6.87
N LEU A 155 4.74 -23.19 6.19
CA LEU A 155 4.31 -23.39 4.82
C LEU A 155 5.58 -23.52 3.97
N PRO A 156 5.60 -24.48 3.02
CA PRO A 156 6.73 -24.65 2.11
C PRO A 156 6.99 -23.38 1.29
#